data_AF-A0A838J1H4-F1
#
_entry.id   AF-A0A838J1H4-F1
#
_cell.length_a   1.000
_cell.length_b   1.000
_cell.length_c   1.000
_cell.angle_alpha   90.00
_cell.angle_beta   90.00
_cell.angle_gamma   90.00
#
_symmetry.space_group_name_H-M   'P 1'
#
loop_
_entity.id
_entity.type
_entity.pdbx_description
1 polymer ?
#
loop_
_entity_poly.entity_id
_entity_poly.type
_entity_poly.pdbx_seq_one_letter_code
_entity_poly.pdbx_strand_id
1 'polypeptide(L)'
;FYTPLDEKPKRVATSQLRRVRNITARHEASLLIDRYDDDWSRLGYVLVHGRAELLPPEDAGHADALVLLRQRYQQYRSMALETLPVIVITPDQVTSWFYVPLADPGLGQDA
;
A
#
# COMPACT_ATOMS: atom_id res chain seq x y z
N PHE A 1 -2.31 -4.14 4.08
CA PHE A 1 -2.58 -2.78 3.54
C PHE A 1 -3.98 -2.76 2.94
N TYR A 2 -4.76 -1.69 3.15
CA TYR A 2 -6.12 -1.58 2.61
C TYR A 2 -6.21 -0.41 1.63
N THR A 3 -6.93 -0.59 0.53
CA THR A 3 -7.31 0.49 -0.38
C THR A 3 -8.71 0.28 -0.94
N PRO A 4 -9.65 1.23 -0.79
CA PRO A 4 -11.00 1.06 -1.27
C PRO A 4 -11.06 1.22 -2.80
N LEU A 5 -12.00 0.53 -3.45
CA LEU A 5 -12.45 0.89 -4.80
C LEU A 5 -13.35 2.13 -4.74
N ASP A 6 -12.78 3.23 -4.27
CA ASP A 6 -13.41 4.52 -3.93
C ASP A 6 -14.42 5.08 -4.93
N GLU A 7 -15.23 6.03 -4.47
CA GLU A 7 -16.27 6.74 -5.26
C GLU A 7 -15.72 7.59 -6.41
N LYS A 8 -14.41 7.65 -6.62
CA LYS A 8 -13.84 8.42 -7.72
C LYS A 8 -14.38 7.87 -9.04
N PRO A 9 -14.92 8.70 -9.94
CA PRO A 9 -15.57 8.26 -11.17
C PRO A 9 -14.72 7.26 -11.97
N LYS A 10 -15.33 6.15 -12.36
CA LYS A 10 -14.72 5.14 -13.24
C LYS A 10 -15.52 5.05 -14.53
N ARG A 11 -14.83 4.81 -15.65
CA ARG A 11 -15.46 4.67 -16.98
C ARG A 11 -16.18 3.33 -17.18
N VAL A 12 -15.94 2.36 -16.30
CA VAL A 12 -16.45 0.99 -16.40
C VAL A 12 -16.93 0.53 -15.03
N ALA A 13 -17.75 -0.51 -15.00
CA ALA A 13 -18.19 -1.14 -13.76
C ALA A 13 -16.99 -1.67 -12.94
N THR A 14 -17.16 -1.75 -11.63
CA THR A 14 -16.13 -2.20 -10.69
C THR A 14 -15.50 -3.54 -11.08
N SER A 15 -16.32 -4.52 -11.47
CA SER A 15 -15.88 -5.85 -11.92
C SER A 15 -15.03 -5.84 -13.20
N GLN A 16 -15.15 -4.77 -14.01
CA GLN A 16 -14.44 -4.62 -15.27
C GLN A 16 -13.13 -3.82 -15.13
N LEU A 17 -12.87 -3.26 -13.95
CA LEU A 17 -11.61 -2.57 -13.68
C LEU A 17 -10.44 -3.54 -13.89
N ARG A 18 -9.43 -3.11 -14.65
CA ARG A 18 -8.23 -3.93 -14.94
C ARG A 18 -7.60 -4.47 -13.65
N ARG A 19 -7.46 -3.65 -12.61
CA ARG A 19 -6.91 -4.07 -11.31
C ARG A 19 -7.72 -5.17 -10.64
N VAL A 20 -9.06 -5.10 -10.72
CA VAL A 20 -9.95 -6.12 -10.16
C VAL A 20 -9.75 -7.43 -10.92
N ARG A 21 -9.80 -7.38 -12.25
CA ARG A 21 -9.54 -8.56 -13.09
C ARG A 21 -8.17 -9.18 -12.85
N ASN A 22 -7.14 -8.35 -12.69
CA ASN A 22 -5.79 -8.82 -12.38
C ASN A 22 -5.76 -9.55 -11.03
N ILE A 23 -6.29 -8.93 -9.96
CA ILE A 23 -6.32 -9.52 -8.61
C ILE A 23 -7.13 -10.83 -8.58
N THR A 24 -8.30 -10.85 -9.23
CA THR A 24 -9.14 -12.06 -9.31
C THR A 24 -8.46 -13.19 -10.08
N ALA A 25 -7.65 -12.88 -11.10
CA ALA A 25 -6.94 -13.89 -11.87
C ALA A 25 -5.63 -14.34 -11.20
N ARG A 26 -4.97 -13.41 -10.48
CA ARG A 26 -3.65 -13.55 -9.89
C ARG A 26 -3.54 -12.68 -8.65
N HIS A 27 -3.32 -13.31 -7.50
CA HIS A 27 -3.27 -12.64 -6.21
C HIS A 27 -1.91 -11.97 -5.96
N GLU A 28 -0.87 -12.28 -6.73
CA GLU A 28 0.47 -11.76 -6.50
C GLU A 28 0.52 -10.24 -6.75
N ALA A 29 0.90 -9.49 -5.73
CA ALA A 29 0.98 -8.04 -5.78
C ALA A 29 2.28 -7.53 -5.14
N SER A 30 2.63 -6.28 -5.47
CA SER A 30 3.72 -5.57 -4.83
C SER A 30 3.31 -4.13 -4.52
N LEU A 31 3.63 -3.68 -3.31
CA LEU A 31 3.39 -2.32 -2.82
C LEU A 31 4.75 -1.68 -2.51
N LEU A 32 5.07 -0.63 -3.25
CA LEU A 32 6.25 0.20 -3.00
C LEU A 32 5.81 1.46 -2.26
N ILE A 33 6.46 1.73 -1.13
CA ILE A 33 6.34 2.99 -0.39
C ILE A 33 7.72 3.63 -0.41
N ASP A 34 7.86 4.75 -1.11
CA ASP A 34 9.13 5.44 -1.25
C ASP A 34 9.11 6.83 -0.59
N ARG A 35 10.31 7.29 -0.25
CA ARG A 35 10.58 8.67 0.09
C ARG A 35 11.60 9.19 -0.92
N TYR A 36 11.14 10.08 -1.77
CA TYR A 36 12.01 10.95 -2.57
C TYR A 36 12.38 12.21 -1.78
N ASP A 37 13.62 12.66 -1.94
CA ASP A 37 14.18 13.89 -1.39
C ASP A 37 15.34 14.33 -2.29
N ASP A 38 15.53 15.63 -2.50
CA ASP A 38 16.65 16.12 -3.32
C ASP A 38 18.00 15.91 -2.60
N ASP A 39 17.99 15.84 -1.27
CA ASP A 39 19.11 15.32 -0.50
C ASP A 39 19.11 13.78 -0.54
N TRP A 40 20.04 13.22 -1.31
CA TRP A 40 20.12 11.78 -1.55
C TRP A 40 20.35 10.96 -0.28
N SER A 41 20.89 11.58 0.79
CA SER A 41 21.05 10.92 2.09
C SER A 41 19.72 10.62 2.79
N ARG A 42 18.60 11.17 2.28
CA ARG A 42 17.25 11.03 2.83
C ARG A 42 16.35 10.14 1.98
N LEU A 43 16.88 9.54 0.91
CA LEU A 43 16.17 8.60 0.07
C LEU A 43 15.97 7.26 0.78
N GLY A 44 14.84 6.62 0.49
CA GLY A 44 14.55 5.28 0.98
C GLY A 44 13.29 4.70 0.38
N TYR A 45 13.14 3.38 0.49
CA TYR A 45 11.92 2.69 0.14
C TYR A 45 11.67 1.47 1.03
N VAL A 46 10.41 1.08 1.08
CA VAL A 46 9.94 -0.23 1.56
C VAL A 46 9.17 -0.87 0.41
N LEU A 47 9.63 -2.05 -0.03
CA LEU A 47 8.97 -2.89 -1.02
C LEU A 47 8.32 -4.08 -0.29
N VAL A 48 7.01 -4.17 -0.42
CA VAL A 48 6.21 -5.28 0.13
C VAL A 48 5.76 -6.16 -1.03
N HIS A 49 6.15 -7.43 -1.02
CA HIS A 49 5.51 -8.47 -1.83
C HIS A 49 4.41 -9.13 -0.99
N GLY A 50 3.29 -9.45 -1.61
CA GLY A 50 2.18 -10.06 -0.89
C GLY A 50 1.04 -10.52 -1.76
N ARG A 51 0.00 -11.03 -1.10
CA ARG A 51 -1.25 -11.49 -1.71
C ARG A 51 -2.29 -10.38 -1.66
N ALA A 52 -2.80 -10.01 -2.82
CA ALA A 52 -3.92 -9.09 -2.98
C ALA A 52 -5.23 -9.87 -3.10
N GLU A 53 -6.25 -9.41 -2.38
CA GLU A 53 -7.60 -9.95 -2.40
C GLU A 53 -8.62 -8.81 -2.42
N LEU A 54 -9.84 -9.13 -2.83
CA LEU A 54 -10.98 -8.22 -2.76
C LEU A 54 -11.85 -8.64 -1.59
N LEU A 55 -12.06 -7.74 -0.65
CA LEU A 55 -13.07 -7.84 0.39
C LEU A 55 -14.34 -7.19 -0.16
N PRO A 56 -15.34 -7.96 -0.59
CA PRO A 56 -16.64 -7.39 -0.95
C PRO A 56 -17.38 -6.89 0.31
N PRO A 57 -18.44 -6.08 0.15
CA PRO A 57 -19.21 -5.54 1.28
C PRO A 57 -19.69 -6.57 2.31
N GLU A 58 -20.00 -7.78 1.86
CA GLU A 58 -20.45 -8.89 2.70
C GLU A 58 -19.34 -9.60 3.48
N ASP A 59 -18.07 -9.29 3.22
CA ASP A 59 -16.94 -9.90 3.91
C ASP A 59 -16.84 -9.41 5.36
N ALA A 60 -16.57 -10.33 6.29
CA ALA A 60 -16.48 -10.02 7.71
C ALA A 60 -15.41 -8.97 8.04
N GLY A 61 -14.31 -8.92 7.26
CA GLY A 61 -13.23 -7.95 7.43
C GLY A 61 -13.46 -6.59 6.76
N HIS A 62 -14.54 -6.43 5.98
CA HIS A 62 -14.80 -5.20 5.23
C HIS A 62 -15.03 -4.00 6.14
N ALA A 63 -15.90 -4.15 7.15
CA ALA A 63 -16.24 -3.07 8.08
C ALA A 63 -15.00 -2.56 8.85
N ASP A 64 -14.16 -3.48 9.33
CA ASP A 64 -12.93 -3.15 10.04
C ASP A 64 -11.94 -2.41 9.13
N ALA A 65 -11.83 -2.84 7.86
CA ALA A 65 -10.99 -2.15 6.88
C ALA A 65 -11.46 -0.70 6.66
N LEU A 66 -12.77 -0.45 6.60
CA LEU A 66 -13.31 0.92 6.47
C LEU A 66 -13.00 1.79 7.68
N VAL A 67 -13.05 1.23 8.90
CA VAL A 67 -12.68 1.95 10.12
C VAL A 67 -11.22 2.40 10.05
N LEU A 68 -10.29 1.49 9.71
CA LEU A 68 -8.86 1.79 9.58
C LEU A 68 -8.59 2.83 8.49
N LEU A 69 -9.27 2.71 7.34
CA LEU A 69 -9.16 3.67 6.24
C LEU A 69 -9.61 5.08 6.66
N ARG A 70 -10.74 5.21 7.36
CA ARG A 70 -11.28 6.50 7.82
C ARG A 70 -10.48 7.14 8.96
N GLN A 71 -9.82 6.31 9.77
CA GLN A 71 -8.85 6.78 10.77
C GLN A 71 -7.62 7.39 10.08
N ARG A 72 -7.08 6.71 9.06
CA ARG A 72 -5.85 7.13 8.37
C ARG A 72 -6.04 8.27 7.37
N TYR A 73 -7.18 8.31 6.69
CA TYR A 73 -7.45 9.20 5.55
C TYR A 73 -8.76 9.96 5.75
N GLN A 74 -8.66 11.24 6.06
CA GLN A 74 -9.82 12.09 6.35
C GLN A 74 -10.81 12.16 5.19
N GLN A 75 -10.34 12.12 3.93
CA GLN A 75 -11.20 12.18 2.75
C GLN A 75 -12.19 11.01 2.63
N TYR A 76 -11.94 9.87 3.29
CA TYR A 76 -12.84 8.71 3.25
C TYR A 76 -13.99 8.78 4.25
N ARG A 77 -13.98 9.77 5.16
CA ARG A 77 -15.03 9.90 6.18
C ARG A 77 -16.38 10.30 5.59
N SER A 78 -16.37 11.02 4.46
CA SER A 78 -17.59 11.48 3.78
C SER A 78 -18.01 10.60 2.60
N MET A 79 -17.23 9.58 2.24
CA MET A 79 -17.52 8.71 1.10
C MET A 79 -18.37 7.50 1.51
N ALA A 80 -19.33 7.09 0.66
CA ALA A 80 -20.15 5.90 0.86
C ALA A 80 -19.42 4.62 0.40
N LEU A 81 -18.45 4.19 1.21
CA LEU A 81 -17.58 3.04 0.90
C LEU A 81 -18.20 1.69 1.25
N GLU A 82 -19.31 1.68 1.98
CA GLU A 82 -20.01 0.50 2.49
C GLU A 82 -20.50 -0.42 1.36
N THR A 83 -20.73 0.12 0.16
CA THR A 83 -21.17 -0.64 -1.02
C THR A 83 -20.03 -1.01 -1.97
N LEU A 84 -18.80 -0.60 -1.66
CA LEU A 84 -17.65 -0.70 -2.54
C LEU A 84 -16.63 -1.72 -1.99
N PRO A 85 -16.09 -2.61 -2.83
CA PRO A 85 -15.07 -3.55 -2.36
C PRO A 85 -13.79 -2.83 -1.89
N VAL A 86 -13.10 -3.46 -0.94
CA VAL A 86 -11.77 -3.04 -0.49
C VAL A 86 -10.74 -4.02 -1.03
N ILE A 87 -9.65 -3.51 -1.60
CA ILE A 87 -8.47 -4.34 -1.87
C ILE A 87 -7.68 -4.44 -0.58
N VAL A 88 -7.37 -5.67 -0.15
CA VAL A 88 -6.42 -5.96 0.91
C VAL A 88 -5.14 -6.53 0.30
N ILE A 89 -3.99 -6.13 0.81
CA ILE A 89 -2.70 -6.77 0.54
C ILE A 89 -2.15 -7.31 1.86
N THR A 90 -2.01 -8.63 1.94
CA THR A 90 -1.37 -9.34 3.05
C THR A 90 0.10 -9.56 2.71
N PRO A 91 1.06 -9.01 3.49
CA PRO A 91 2.49 -9.14 3.21
C PRO A 91 2.99 -10.58 3.32
N ASP A 92 3.79 -11.02 2.35
CA ASP A 92 4.57 -12.27 2.40
C ASP A 92 6.05 -11.97 2.68
N GLN A 93 6.60 -10.95 2.02
CA GLN A 93 7.99 -10.53 2.17
C GLN A 93 8.09 -9.00 2.15
N VAL A 94 8.97 -8.46 2.99
CA VAL A 94 9.26 -7.03 3.04
C VAL A 94 10.77 -6.81 2.88
N THR A 95 11.13 -5.94 1.94
CA THR A 95 12.51 -5.48 1.73
C THR A 95 12.54 -3.98 1.88
N SER A 96 13.57 -3.45 2.53
CA SER A 96 13.77 -2.02 2.65
C SER A 96 15.17 -1.63 2.21
N TRP A 97 15.28 -0.45 1.63
CA TRP A 97 16.55 0.23 1.41
C TRP A 97 16.43 1.66 1.91
N PHE A 98 17.51 2.16 2.47
CA PHE A 98 17.68 3.55 2.83
C PHE A 98 19.15 3.88 2.68
N TYR A 99 19.45 5.17 2.49
CA TYR A 99 20.84 5.60 2.53
C TYR A 99 21.44 5.25 3.90
N VAL A 100 22.56 4.51 3.86
CA VAL A 100 23.40 4.26 5.03
C VAL A 100 24.71 4.98 4.74
N PRO A 101 25.13 5.95 5.58
CA PRO A 101 26.44 6.56 5.43
C PRO A 101 27.52 5.47 5.43
N LEU A 102 28.49 5.57 4.54
CA LEU A 102 29.69 4.75 4.66
C LEU A 102 30.34 5.11 6.00
N ALA A 103 30.55 4.12 6.86
CA ALA A 103 31.38 4.33 8.04
C ALA A 103 32.76 4.77 7.54
N ASP A 104 33.25 5.91 8.03
CA ASP A 104 34.61 6.35 7.77
C ASP A 104 35.57 5.32 8.37
N PRO A 105 36.36 4.58 7.57
CA PRO A 105 37.28 3.58 8.11
C PRO A 105 38.48 4.20 8.84
N GLY A 106 38.61 5.53 8.96
CA GLY A 106 39.87 6.15 9.35
C GLY A 106 39.78 7.45 10.16
N LEU A 107 39.24 7.38 11.38
CA LEU A 107 39.77 8.19 12.50
C LEU A 107 40.05 7.26 13.69
N GLY A 108 41.03 6.39 13.49
CA GLY A 108 41.66 5.61 14.54
C GLY A 108 43.17 5.71 14.41
N GLN A 109 43.76 6.44 15.36
CA GLN A 109 45.17 6.38 15.79
C GLN A 109 46.24 6.79 14.78
N ASP A 110 46.70 8.03 14.89
CA ASP A 110 48.13 8.31 15.00
C ASP A 110 48.33 9.39 16.08
N ALA A 111 49.49 9.30 16.73
CA ALA A 111 49.92 9.86 18.02
C ALA A 111 49.85 11.38 18.20
#